data_AF-A0A935HXA9-F1
#
_entry.id   AF-A0A935HXA9-F1
#
_cell.length_a   1.000
_cell.length_b   1.000
_cell.length_c   1.000
_cell.angle_alpha   90.00
_cell.angle_beta   90.00
_cell.angle_gamma   90.00
#
_symmetry.space_group_name_H-M   'P 1'
#
loop_
_entity.id
_entity.type
_entity.pdbx_description
1 polymer ?
#
loop_
_entity_poly.entity_id
_entity_poly.type
_entity_poly.pdbx_seq_one_letter_code
_entity_poly.pdbx_strand_id
1 'polypeptide(L)'
;MTKLRVLTIVVVVLALVNIAALSALYFGRPGYGARHGGGGPKSVVIERLQLDAEQVKAYEILIAEHQEAVQRLDAELLAQRTALYQGLKTLNAVGRDSLLTAAANVERRIEATHLEHFTALRMICRPDQRTYYNALVDDLAALFRAPPPKRQ
;
A
#
# COMPACT_ATOMS: atom_id res chain seq x y z
N MET A 1 52.35 36.28 -0.08
CA MET A 1 51.75 35.07 0.54
C MET A 1 52.63 33.88 0.23
N THR A 2 53.05 33.10 1.23
CA THR A 2 53.89 31.91 0.99
C THR A 2 53.09 30.86 0.21
N LYS A 3 53.75 30.15 -0.73
CA LYS A 3 53.10 29.12 -1.56
C LYS A 3 52.36 28.07 -0.70
N LEU A 4 52.89 27.77 0.48
CA LEU A 4 52.24 26.92 1.48
C LEU A 4 50.89 27.46 1.93
N ARG A 5 50.76 28.76 2.26
CA ARG A 5 49.49 29.35 2.71
C ARG A 5 48.42 29.29 1.62
N VAL A 6 48.81 29.51 0.36
CA VAL A 6 47.89 29.40 -0.77
C VAL A 6 47.40 27.96 -0.95
N LEU A 7 48.32 26.98 -0.89
CA LEU A 7 47.97 25.55 -0.95
C LEU A 7 47.03 25.14 0.21
N THR A 8 47.32 25.59 1.43
CA THR A 8 46.46 25.30 2.60
C THR A 8 45.05 25.86 2.43
N ILE A 9 44.91 27.10 1.95
CA ILE A 9 43.60 27.71 1.69
C ILE A 9 42.82 26.90 0.64
N VAL A 10 43.47 26.52 -0.46
CA VAL A 10 42.85 25.73 -1.53
C VAL A 10 42.35 24.38 -1.02
N VAL A 11 43.15 23.68 -0.21
CA VAL A 11 42.77 22.38 0.37
C VAL A 11 41.59 22.50 1.32
N VAL A 12 41.55 23.53 2.17
CA VAL A 12 40.44 23.75 3.11
C VAL A 12 39.14 24.06 2.37
N VAL A 13 39.18 24.92 1.35
CA VAL A 13 38.00 25.23 0.53
C VAL A 13 37.51 23.97 -0.17
N LEU A 14 38.40 23.18 -0.76
CA LEU A 14 38.03 21.93 -1.42
C LEU A 14 37.37 20.94 -0.46
N ALA A 15 37.89 20.80 0.76
CA ALA A 15 37.30 19.94 1.78
C ALA A 15 35.88 20.41 2.18
N LEU A 16 35.69 21.71 2.37
CA LEU A 16 34.38 22.28 2.71
C LEU A 16 33.35 22.07 1.59
N VAL A 17 33.74 22.22 0.32
CA VAL A 17 32.85 21.96 -0.82
C VAL A 17 32.45 20.48 -0.89
N ASN A 18 33.39 19.56 -0.63
CA ASN A 18 33.08 18.13 -0.59
C ASN A 18 32.15 17.77 0.58
N ILE A 19 32.38 18.34 1.77
CA ILE A 19 31.49 18.14 2.93
C ILE A 19 30.09 18.69 2.62
N ALA A 20 29.99 19.90 2.07
CA ALA A 20 28.72 20.50 1.69
C ALA A 20 28.00 19.66 0.61
N ALA A 21 28.71 19.12 -0.37
CA ALA A 21 28.15 18.22 -1.37
C ALA A 21 27.64 16.90 -0.77
N LEU A 22 28.40 16.31 0.17
CA LEU A 22 27.98 15.11 0.90
C LEU A 22 26.78 15.39 1.80
N SER A 23 26.76 16.51 2.52
CA SER A 23 25.61 16.95 3.32
C SER A 23 24.38 17.23 2.45
N ALA A 24 24.53 17.89 1.31
CA ALA A 24 23.44 18.10 0.36
C ALA A 24 22.92 16.78 -0.23
N LEU A 25 23.79 15.78 -0.46
CA LEU A 25 23.37 14.45 -0.90
C LEU A 25 22.62 13.67 0.21
N TYR A 26 23.02 13.86 1.47
CA TYR A 26 22.44 13.15 2.61
C TYR A 26 21.13 13.78 3.12
N PHE A 27 21.04 15.12 3.10
CA PHE A 27 19.88 15.89 3.59
C PHE A 27 18.98 16.42 2.47
N GLY A 28 19.49 16.56 1.25
CA GLY A 28 18.79 17.13 0.10
C GLY A 28 18.19 16.10 -0.84
N ARG A 29 17.60 15.01 -0.31
CA ARG A 29 16.70 14.16 -1.10
C ARG A 29 15.25 14.63 -0.91
N PRO A 30 14.72 15.57 -1.72
CA PRO A 30 13.30 15.57 -2.00
C PRO A 30 12.99 14.23 -2.69
N GLY A 31 12.09 13.46 -2.09
CA GLY A 31 11.69 12.15 -2.60
C GLY A 31 11.13 12.28 -4.01
N TYR A 32 11.94 11.93 -5.00
CA TYR A 32 11.47 11.66 -6.36
C TYR A 32 12.27 10.50 -6.95
N GLY A 33 11.59 9.35 -6.99
CA GLY A 33 11.56 8.42 -8.12
C GLY A 33 12.87 7.71 -8.48
N ALA A 34 12.95 6.43 -8.10
CA ALA A 34 13.25 5.30 -8.98
C ALA A 34 13.97 4.17 -8.23
N ARG A 35 13.18 3.29 -7.61
CA ARG A 35 13.46 1.85 -7.54
C ARG A 35 12.18 1.12 -7.12
N HIS A 36 11.46 0.62 -8.13
CA HIS A 36 10.56 -0.52 -7.95
C HIS A 36 11.35 -1.65 -7.31
N GLY A 37 11.01 -2.03 -6.08
CA GLY A 37 11.59 -3.19 -5.41
C GLY A 37 11.72 -3.00 -3.89
N GLY A 38 10.64 -3.23 -3.14
CA GLY A 38 10.75 -3.49 -1.70
C GLY A 38 9.51 -3.19 -0.87
N GLY A 39 8.79 -2.10 -1.17
CA GLY A 39 7.61 -1.72 -0.40
C GLY A 39 6.32 -1.98 -1.19
N GLY A 40 5.47 -2.89 -0.70
CA GLY A 40 4.16 -3.14 -1.29
C GLY A 40 3.21 -1.93 -1.18
N PRO A 41 1.91 -2.08 -1.52
CA PRO A 41 0.93 -0.99 -1.48
C PRO A 41 0.92 -0.17 -0.18
N LYS A 42 1.24 -0.81 0.97
CA LYS A 42 1.44 -0.15 2.27
C LYS A 42 2.40 1.03 2.22
N SER A 43 3.60 0.89 1.64
CA SER A 43 4.60 1.96 1.65
C SER A 43 4.17 3.14 0.79
N VAL A 44 3.51 2.86 -0.33
CA VAL A 44 2.96 3.90 -1.22
C VAL A 44 1.90 4.72 -0.49
N VAL A 45 1.03 4.07 0.29
CA VAL A 45 0.02 4.77 1.08
C VAL A 45 0.65 5.63 2.18
N ILE A 46 1.63 5.09 2.92
CA ILE A 46 2.35 5.84 3.98
C ILE A 46 3.01 7.09 3.41
N GLU A 47 3.71 6.95 2.27
CA GLU A 47 4.42 8.04 1.62
C GLU A 47 3.46 9.09 1.06
N ARG A 48 2.43 8.67 0.30
CA ARG A 48 1.49 9.60 -0.35
C ARG A 48 0.64 10.37 0.64
N LEU A 49 0.22 9.72 1.74
CA LEU A 49 -0.57 10.39 2.79
C LEU A 49 0.32 11.10 3.82
N GLN A 50 1.64 10.96 3.72
CA GLN A 50 2.60 11.53 4.66
C GLN A 50 2.25 11.18 6.10
N LEU A 51 2.00 9.89 6.36
CA LEU A 51 1.60 9.41 7.68
C LEU A 51 2.73 9.61 8.69
N ASP A 52 2.39 10.10 9.88
CA ASP A 52 3.33 10.18 11.00
C ASP A 52 3.50 8.83 11.73
N ALA A 53 4.38 8.77 12.72
CA ALA A 53 4.70 7.54 13.42
C ALA A 53 3.50 6.91 14.18
N GLU A 54 2.55 7.71 14.65
CA GLU A 54 1.35 7.20 15.34
C GLU A 54 0.35 6.67 14.31
N GLN A 55 0.16 7.40 13.23
CA GLN A 55 -0.69 7.00 12.11
C GLN A 55 -0.18 5.73 11.42
N VAL A 56 1.14 5.57 11.26
CA VAL A 56 1.73 4.35 10.69
C VAL A 56 1.43 3.13 11.56
N LYS A 57 1.54 3.24 12.89
CA LYS A 57 1.19 2.15 13.80
C LYS A 57 -0.29 1.79 13.72
N ALA A 58 -1.16 2.80 13.70
CA ALA A 58 -2.60 2.57 13.53
C ALA A 58 -2.91 1.90 12.18
N TYR A 59 -2.27 2.35 11.09
CA TYR A 59 -2.45 1.77 9.77
C TYR A 59 -1.97 0.31 9.69
N GLU A 60 -0.87 -0.04 10.37
CA GLU A 60 -0.40 -1.42 10.45
C GLU A 60 -1.43 -2.37 11.07
N ILE A 61 -2.10 -1.92 12.13
CA ILE A 61 -3.20 -2.68 12.76
C ILE A 61 -4.37 -2.83 11.78
N LEU A 62 -4.79 -1.74 11.14
CA LEU A 62 -5.86 -1.76 10.14
C LEU A 62 -5.57 -2.70 8.96
N ILE A 63 -4.30 -2.81 8.53
CA ILE A 63 -3.88 -3.75 7.49
C ILE A 63 -4.00 -5.19 7.99
N ALA A 64 -3.52 -5.49 9.20
CA ALA A 64 -3.55 -6.83 9.76
C ALA A 64 -5.00 -7.34 9.92
N GLU A 65 -5.87 -6.50 10.51
CA GLU A 65 -7.30 -6.79 10.67
C GLU A 65 -7.99 -7.03 9.33
N HIS A 66 -7.70 -6.18 8.35
CA HIS A 66 -8.24 -6.29 6.99
C HIS A 66 -7.80 -7.60 6.33
N GLN A 67 -6.51 -7.93 6.38
CA GLN A 67 -5.97 -9.15 5.79
C GLN A 67 -6.59 -10.40 6.41
N GLU A 68 -6.71 -10.44 7.74
CA GLU A 68 -7.33 -11.58 8.42
C GLU A 68 -8.81 -11.73 8.04
N ALA A 69 -9.55 -10.61 7.96
CA ALA A 69 -10.95 -10.62 7.56
C ALA A 69 -11.15 -11.12 6.12
N VAL A 70 -10.37 -10.61 5.17
CA VAL A 70 -10.44 -11.02 3.76
C VAL A 70 -10.04 -12.48 3.59
N GLN A 71 -8.97 -12.94 4.25
CA GLN A 71 -8.55 -14.35 4.17
C GLN A 71 -9.64 -15.32 4.64
N ARG A 72 -10.36 -14.99 5.73
CA ARG A 72 -11.49 -15.80 6.20
C ARG A 72 -12.63 -15.84 5.19
N LEU A 73 -12.97 -14.69 4.61
CA LEU A 73 -14.04 -14.57 3.61
C LEU A 73 -13.68 -15.31 2.32
N ASP A 74 -12.43 -15.23 1.87
CA ASP A 74 -11.95 -15.96 0.69
C ASP A 74 -12.05 -17.47 0.87
N ALA A 75 -11.70 -17.97 2.07
CA ALA A 75 -11.87 -19.38 2.41
C ALA A 75 -13.35 -19.80 2.40
N GLU A 76 -14.25 -18.95 2.93
CA GLU A 76 -15.70 -19.16 2.88
C GLU A 76 -16.22 -19.20 1.43
N LEU A 77 -15.79 -18.26 0.59
CA LEU A 77 -16.16 -18.18 -0.83
C LEU A 77 -15.67 -19.41 -1.61
N LEU A 78 -14.44 -19.86 -1.35
CA LEU A 78 -13.89 -21.07 -1.94
C LEU A 78 -14.70 -22.31 -1.56
N ALA A 79 -15.16 -22.41 -0.31
CA ALA A 79 -16.02 -23.50 0.13
C ALA A 79 -17.37 -23.49 -0.60
N GLN A 80 -18.02 -22.33 -0.75
CA GLN A 80 -19.27 -22.20 -1.50
C GLN A 80 -19.09 -22.58 -2.98
N ARG A 81 -18.01 -22.11 -3.62
CA ARG A 81 -17.67 -22.47 -5.01
C ARG A 81 -17.41 -23.97 -5.15
N THR A 82 -16.72 -24.57 -4.20
CA THR A 82 -16.46 -26.02 -4.18
C THR A 82 -17.76 -26.81 -4.09
N ALA A 83 -18.66 -26.41 -3.18
CA ALA A 83 -19.97 -27.04 -3.02
C ALA A 83 -20.83 -26.93 -4.29
N LEU A 84 -20.80 -25.78 -4.97
CA LEU A 84 -21.46 -25.60 -6.27
C LEU A 84 -20.96 -26.60 -7.32
N TYR A 85 -19.64 -26.75 -7.44
CA TYR A 85 -19.04 -27.64 -8.44
C TYR A 85 -19.27 -29.12 -8.13
N GLN A 86 -19.16 -29.51 -6.85
CA GLN A 86 -19.49 -30.88 -6.42
C GLN A 86 -20.98 -31.20 -6.62
N GLY A 87 -21.83 -30.19 -6.43
CA GLY A 87 -23.27 -30.29 -6.59
C GLY A 87 -23.78 -30.33 -8.03
N LEU A 88 -22.93 -30.18 -9.05
CA LEU A 88 -23.36 -30.13 -10.46
C LEU A 88 -24.16 -31.36 -10.91
N LYS A 89 -23.92 -32.52 -10.29
CA LYS A 89 -24.59 -33.79 -10.61
C LYS A 89 -25.83 -34.07 -9.75
N THR A 90 -25.96 -33.41 -8.60
CA THR A 90 -26.89 -33.83 -7.54
C THR A 90 -27.85 -32.72 -7.09
N LEU A 91 -27.49 -31.45 -7.28
CA LEU A 91 -28.31 -30.31 -6.87
C LEU A 91 -29.41 -30.02 -7.88
N ASN A 92 -30.63 -29.91 -7.35
CA ASN A 92 -31.76 -29.33 -8.06
C ASN A 92 -31.61 -27.79 -8.19
N ALA A 93 -32.55 -27.14 -8.88
CA ALA A 93 -32.51 -25.70 -9.13
C ALA A 93 -32.45 -24.88 -7.82
N VAL A 94 -33.23 -25.26 -6.81
CA VAL A 94 -33.32 -24.55 -5.52
C VAL A 94 -32.00 -24.63 -4.73
N GLY A 95 -31.40 -25.82 -4.64
CA GLY A 95 -30.12 -26.00 -3.95
C GLY A 95 -28.98 -25.23 -4.63
N ARG A 96 -29.01 -25.15 -5.96
CA ARG A 96 -28.03 -24.38 -6.75
C ARG A 96 -28.20 -22.88 -6.52
N ASP A 97 -29.42 -22.37 -6.56
CA ASP A 97 -29.74 -20.96 -6.35
C ASP A 97 -29.35 -20.50 -4.93
N SER A 98 -29.60 -21.35 -3.92
CA SER A 98 -29.19 -21.10 -2.55
C SER A 98 -27.67 -20.94 -2.40
N LEU A 99 -26.88 -21.86 -2.98
CA LEU A 99 -25.41 -21.76 -2.93
C LEU A 99 -24.87 -20.57 -3.73
N LEU A 100 -25.48 -20.22 -4.86
CA LEU A 100 -25.11 -19.01 -5.62
C LEU A 100 -25.38 -17.74 -4.80
N THR A 101 -26.53 -17.68 -4.14
CA THR A 101 -26.89 -16.57 -3.25
C THR A 101 -25.94 -16.49 -2.05
N ALA A 102 -25.54 -17.63 -1.48
CA ALA A 102 -24.54 -17.67 -0.42
C ALA A 102 -23.19 -17.13 -0.91
N ALA A 103 -22.70 -17.58 -2.07
CA ALA A 103 -21.45 -17.08 -2.65
C ALA A 103 -21.50 -15.57 -2.93
N ALA A 104 -22.59 -15.06 -3.52
CA ALA A 104 -22.78 -13.63 -3.77
C ALA A 104 -22.76 -12.80 -2.47
N ASN A 105 -23.32 -13.33 -1.38
CA ASN A 105 -23.27 -12.70 -0.08
C ASN A 105 -21.85 -12.61 0.50
N VAL A 106 -21.01 -13.62 0.27
CA VAL A 106 -19.61 -13.58 0.69
C VAL A 106 -18.84 -12.53 -0.11
N GLU A 107 -19.01 -12.46 -1.43
CA GLU A 107 -18.35 -11.42 -2.25
C GLU A 107 -18.77 -10.01 -1.84
N ARG A 108 -20.07 -9.80 -1.56
CA ARG A 108 -20.55 -8.52 -1.01
C ARG A 108 -19.86 -8.15 0.31
N ARG A 109 -19.61 -9.14 1.18
CA ARG A 109 -18.90 -8.92 2.46
C ARG A 109 -17.43 -8.56 2.23
N ILE A 110 -16.77 -9.21 1.27
CA ILE A 110 -15.39 -8.87 0.87
C ILE A 110 -15.32 -7.40 0.43
N GLU A 111 -16.22 -6.98 -0.47
CA GLU A 111 -16.24 -5.58 -0.93
C GLU A 111 -16.55 -4.59 0.19
N ALA A 112 -17.47 -4.92 1.10
CA ALA A 112 -17.72 -4.11 2.27
C ALA A 112 -16.46 -3.95 3.15
N THR A 113 -15.71 -5.04 3.35
CA THR A 113 -14.44 -5.02 4.11
C THR A 113 -13.35 -4.20 3.43
N HIS A 114 -13.27 -4.18 2.09
CA HIS A 114 -12.38 -3.26 1.36
C HIS A 114 -12.76 -1.79 1.59
N LEU A 115 -14.05 -1.47 1.46
CA LEU A 115 -14.55 -0.10 1.66
C LEU A 115 -14.34 0.38 3.11
N GLU A 116 -14.56 -0.50 4.07
CA GLU A 116 -14.31 -0.22 5.49
C GLU A 116 -12.83 0.07 5.76
N HIS A 117 -11.90 -0.70 5.17
CA HIS A 117 -10.47 -0.46 5.31
C HIS A 117 -10.06 0.94 4.83
N PHE A 118 -10.53 1.36 3.65
CA PHE A 118 -10.22 2.70 3.14
C PHE A 118 -10.91 3.80 3.94
N THR A 119 -12.12 3.54 4.46
CA THR A 119 -12.80 4.47 5.37
C THR A 119 -12.02 4.63 6.68
N ALA A 120 -11.52 3.54 7.26
CA ALA A 120 -10.69 3.57 8.46
C ALA A 120 -9.36 4.30 8.23
N LEU A 121 -8.73 4.09 7.07
CA LEU A 121 -7.55 4.86 6.65
C LEU A 121 -7.84 6.36 6.60
N ARG A 122 -9.01 6.77 6.10
CA ARG A 122 -9.43 8.17 6.10
C ARG A 122 -9.60 8.72 7.51
N MET A 123 -10.07 7.92 8.47
CA MET A 123 -10.31 8.35 9.86
C MET A 123 -9.01 8.67 10.60
N ILE A 124 -7.93 7.95 10.31
CA ILE A 124 -6.61 8.23 10.93
C ILE A 124 -5.92 9.45 10.30
N CYS A 125 -6.38 9.94 9.15
CA CYS A 125 -5.83 11.12 8.48
C CYS A 125 -6.24 12.43 9.18
N ARG A 126 -5.27 13.34 9.37
CA ARG A 126 -5.51 14.71 9.82
C ARG A 126 -6.21 15.55 8.74
N PRO A 127 -6.81 16.70 9.09
CA PRO A 127 -7.49 17.56 8.12
C PRO A 127 -6.65 17.97 6.91
N ASP A 128 -5.35 18.26 7.13
CA ASP A 128 -4.37 18.61 6.08
C ASP A 128 -4.10 17.45 5.10
N GLN A 129 -4.20 16.21 5.57
CA GLN A 129 -3.94 15.02 4.75
C GLN A 129 -5.14 14.58 3.89
N ARG A 130 -6.33 15.14 4.12
CA ARG A 130 -7.56 14.76 3.40
C ARG A 130 -7.46 15.00 1.90
N THR A 131 -6.72 16.03 1.48
CA THR A 131 -6.47 16.31 0.07
C THR A 131 -5.64 15.19 -0.57
N TYR A 132 -4.61 14.70 0.12
CA TYR A 132 -3.81 13.55 -0.35
C TYR A 132 -4.62 12.26 -0.36
N TYR A 133 -5.51 12.06 0.62
CA TYR A 133 -6.42 10.92 0.64
C TYR A 133 -7.35 10.93 -0.57
N ASN A 134 -7.98 12.05 -0.90
CA ASN A 134 -8.86 12.13 -2.07
C ASN A 134 -8.09 11.82 -3.37
N ALA A 135 -6.88 12.35 -3.53
CA ALA A 135 -6.03 12.03 -4.69
C ALA A 135 -5.62 10.55 -4.72
N LEU A 136 -5.38 9.93 -3.56
CA LEU A 136 -5.10 8.49 -3.47
C LEU A 136 -6.31 7.65 -3.91
N VAL A 137 -7.53 8.06 -3.56
CA VAL A 137 -8.78 7.35 -3.92
C VAL A 137 -8.92 7.20 -5.43
N ASP A 138 -8.60 8.24 -6.19
CA ASP A 138 -8.66 8.23 -7.66
C ASP A 138 -7.72 7.16 -8.27
N ASP A 139 -6.64 6.83 -7.56
CA ASP A 139 -5.62 5.87 -7.99
C ASP A 139 -5.78 4.46 -7.39
N LEU A 140 -6.73 4.23 -6.47
CA LEU A 140 -6.85 2.96 -5.73
C LEU A 140 -6.97 1.74 -6.65
N ALA A 141 -7.81 1.83 -7.69
CA ALA A 141 -8.03 0.74 -8.64
C ALA A 141 -6.75 0.37 -9.40
N ALA A 142 -5.84 1.32 -9.63
CA ALA A 142 -4.55 1.06 -10.26
C ALA A 142 -3.54 0.50 -9.25
N LEU A 143 -3.53 1.02 -8.02
CA LEU A 143 -2.58 0.66 -6.97
C LEU A 143 -2.75 -0.80 -6.50
N PHE A 144 -4.00 -1.28 -6.44
CA PHE A 144 -4.34 -2.63 -5.98
C PHE A 144 -4.61 -3.62 -7.12
N ARG A 145 -4.34 -3.23 -8.37
CA ARG A 145 -4.42 -4.18 -9.49
C ARG A 145 -3.31 -5.22 -9.35
N ALA A 146 -3.67 -6.51 -9.38
CA ALA A 146 -2.68 -7.58 -9.40
C ALA A 146 -1.74 -7.38 -10.60
N PRO A 147 -0.40 -7.43 -10.41
CA PRO A 147 0.52 -7.35 -11.54
C PRO A 147 0.23 -8.51 -12.50
N PRO A 148 0.34 -8.29 -13.82
CA PRO A 148 0.08 -9.33 -14.79
C PRO A 148 0.96 -10.56 -14.47
N PRO A 149 0.42 -11.78 -14.58
CA PRO A 149 1.19 -12.98 -14.29
C PRO A 149 2.45 -12.98 -15.15
N LYS A 150 3.61 -13.14 -14.52
CA LYS A 150 4.86 -13.32 -15.25
C LYS A 150 4.70 -14.58 -16.11
N ARG A 151 4.69 -14.43 -17.43
CA ARG A 151 4.82 -15.57 -18.35
C ARG A 151 6.14 -16.25 -18.00
N GLN A 152 6.06 -17.44 -17.42
CA GLN A 152 7.20 -18.35 -17.26
C GLN A 152 7.50 -19.00 -18.60
#